data_AF-I1CU72-F1
#
_entry.id   AF-I1CU72-F1
#
_cell.length_a   1.000
_cell.length_b   1.000
_cell.length_c   1.000
_cell.angle_alpha   90.00
_cell.angle_beta   90.00
_cell.angle_gamma   90.00
#
_symmetry.space_group_name_H-M   'P 1'
#
loop_
_entity.id
_entity.type
_entity.pdbx_description
1 polymer ?
#
loop_
_entity_poly.entity_id
_entity_poly.type
_entity_poly.pdbx_seq_one_letter_code
_entity_poly.pdbx_strand_id
1 'polypeptide(L)' 'MDELNPIEQFWALVKHKVRREKLQGTETLQDRIVDAANEVPIEHLRSIIQHSKNQFDNCLNYIPI' A
#
# COMPACT_ATOMS: atom_id res chain seq x y z
N MET A 1 -9.67 9.91 -5.75
CA MET A 1 -8.57 10.70 -5.16
C MET A 1 -7.54 9.82 -4.46
N ASP A 2 -7.92 8.72 -3.81
CA ASP A 2 -6.97 7.83 -3.12
C ASP A 2 -6.06 7.02 -4.04
N GLU A 3 -6.40 6.96 -5.33
CA GLU A 3 -5.76 6.10 -6.33
C GLU A 3 -4.33 6.52 -6.69
N LEU A 4 -3.89 7.73 -6.33
CA LEU A 4 -2.52 8.21 -6.56
C LEU A 4 -1.74 8.48 -5.29
N ASN A 5 -2.36 8.33 -4.12
CA ASN A 5 -1.71 8.61 -2.86
C ASN A 5 -0.87 7.39 -2.43
N PRO A 6 0.48 7.49 -2.45
CA PRO A 6 1.34 6.33 -2.17
C PRO A 6 1.11 5.70 -0.79
N ILE A 7 0.74 6.51 0.22
CA ILE A 7 0.50 5.98 1.57
C ILE A 7 -0.79 5.17 1.64
N GLU A 8 -1.83 5.56 0.92
CA GLU A 8 -3.09 4.81 0.85
C GLU A 8 -2.90 3.48 0.10
N GLN A 9 -2.14 3.50 -0.99
CA GLN A 9 -1.77 2.29 -1.72
C GLN A 9 -0.93 1.33 -0.87
N PHE A 10 0.04 1.86 -0.10
CA PHE A 10 0.79 1.06 0.87
C PHE A 10 -0.13 0.42 1.91
N TRP A 11 -1.04 1.20 2.50
CA TRP A 11 -2.00 0.68 3.49
C TRP A 11 -2.94 -0.36 2.89
N ALA A 12 -3.30 -0.27 1.61
CA ALA A 12 -4.09 -1.31 0.93
C ALA A 12 -3.36 -2.67 0.94
N LEU A 13 -2.06 -2.68 0.65
CA LEU A 13 -1.22 -3.89 0.69
C LEU A 13 -1.13 -4.48 2.10
N VAL A 14 -0.83 -3.64 3.10
CA VAL A 14 -0.71 -4.06 4.51
C VAL A 14 -2.05 -4.62 5.02
N LYS A 15 -3.16 -3.91 4.79
CA LYS A 15 -4.50 -4.36 5.18
C LYS A 15 -4.87 -5.70 4.55
N HIS A 16 -4.49 -5.92 3.29
CA HIS A 16 -4.78 -7.18 2.60
C HIS A 16 -4.02 -8.38 3.19
N LYS A 17 -2.82 -8.18 3.72
CA LYS A 17 -2.10 -9.21 4.49
C LYS A 17 -2.72 -9.42 5.88
N VAL A 18 -2.94 -8.34 6.62
CA VAL A 18 -3.50 -8.39 7.99
C VAL A 18 -4.91 -9.02 8.04
N ARG A 19 -5.73 -8.87 6.99
CA ARG A 19 -7.10 -9.42 6.93
C ARG A 19 -7.19 -10.92 6.62
N ARG A 20 -6.14 -11.55 6.09
CA ARG A 20 -6.24 -12.92 5.56
C ARG A 20 -6.24 -14.02 6.62
N GLU A 21 -5.73 -13.74 7.82
CA GLU A 21 -5.51 -14.78 8.83
C GLU A 21 -6.09 -14.38 10.20
N LYS A 22 -6.54 -15.37 10.97
CA LYS A 22 -6.94 -15.14 12.38
C LYS A 22 -5.68 -14.89 13.22
N LEU A 23 -5.73 -13.94 14.14
CA LEU A 23 -4.61 -13.70 15.07
C LEU A 23 -4.35 -14.97 15.89
N GLN A 24 -3.09 -15.34 16.03
CA GLN A 24 -2.70 -16.43 16.93
C GLN A 24 -2.81 -15.97 18.39
N GLY A 25 -2.95 -16.92 19.33
CA GLY A 25 -3.28 -16.60 20.73
C GLY A 25 -2.28 -15.69 21.46
N THR A 26 -1.03 -15.61 20.97
CA THR A 26 0.04 -14.77 21.54
C THR A 26 0.39 -13.56 20.66
N GLU A 27 -0.18 -13.44 19.47
CA GLU A 27 0.11 -12.38 18.49
C GLU A 27 -0.87 -11.21 18.68
N THR A 28 -0.35 -9.98 18.72
CA THR A 28 -1.20 -8.79 18.72
C THR A 28 -1.45 -8.29 17.30
N LEU A 29 -2.52 -7.52 17.11
CA LEU A 29 -2.77 -6.84 15.83
C LEU A 29 -1.60 -5.92 15.43
N GLN A 30 -0.93 -5.31 16.41
CA GLN A 30 0.21 -4.43 16.17
C GLN A 30 1.39 -5.21 15.60
N ASP A 31 1.73 -6.37 16.18
CA ASP A 31 2.81 -7.23 15.70
C ASP A 31 2.57 -7.60 14.23
N ARG A 32 1.34 -8.01 13.90
CA ARG A 32 0.98 -8.36 12.54
C ARG A 32 1.03 -7.21 11.55
N ILE A 33 0.69 -5.99 11.98
CA ILE A 33 0.82 -4.79 11.14
C ILE A 33 2.29 -4.52 10.84
N VAL A 34 3.16 -4.64 11.85
CA VAL A 34 4.61 -4.44 11.70
C VAL A 34 5.20 -5.49 10.76
N ASP A 35 4.86 -6.76 10.95
CA ASP A 35 5.34 -7.84 10.09
C ASP A 35 4.83 -7.69 8.65
N ALA A 36 3.53 -7.45 8.47
CA ALA A 36 2.95 -7.24 7.15
C ALA A 36 3.56 -6.02 6.42
N ALA A 37 3.91 -4.95 7.14
CA ALA A 37 4.59 -3.78 6.60
C ALA A 37 6.04 -4.10 6.19
N ASN A 38 6.79 -4.82 7.03
CA ASN A 38 8.17 -5.23 6.76
C ASN A 38 8.28 -6.21 5.60
N GLU A 39 7.27 -7.04 5.38
CA GLU A 39 7.22 -7.95 4.24
C GLU A 39 6.81 -7.28 2.92
N VAL A 40 6.52 -5.97 2.89
CA VAL A 40 6.28 -5.27 1.63
C VAL A 40 7.62 -5.10 0.90
N PRO A 41 7.81 -5.70 -0.29
CA PRO A 41 9.05 -5.56 -1.02
C PRO A 41 9.33 -4.10 -1.40
N ILE A 42 10.59 -3.68 -1.32
CA ILE A 42 11.01 -2.34 -1.75
C ILE A 42 10.63 -2.07 -3.22
N GLU A 43 10.63 -3.11 -4.05
CA GLU A 43 10.21 -3.02 -5.45
C GLU A 43 8.74 -2.61 -5.61
N HIS A 44 7.84 -3.06 -4.74
CA HIS A 44 6.46 -2.60 -4.72
C HIS A 44 6.36 -1.13 -4.32
N LEU A 45 7.14 -0.68 -3.33
CA LEU A 45 7.17 0.73 -2.93
C LEU A 45 7.65 1.62 -4.09
N ARG A 46 8.68 1.18 -4.82
CA ARG A 46 9.17 1.87 -6.02
C ARG A 46 8.11 1.90 -7.12
N SER A 47 7.40 0.80 -7.32
CA SER A 47 6.31 0.71 -8.31
C SER A 47 5.16 1.68 -8.00
N ILE A 48 4.74 1.76 -6.73
CA ILE A 48 3.75 2.72 -6.23
C ILE A 48 4.17 4.16 -6.56
N ILE A 49 5.41 4.54 -6.18
CA ILE A 49 5.92 5.90 -6.43
C ILE A 49 6.01 6.18 -7.93
N GLN A 50 6.48 5.21 -8.72
CA GLN A 50 6.62 5.36 -10.16
C GLN A 50 5.25 5.49 -10.85
N HIS A 51 4.24 4.75 -10.39
CA HIS A 51 2.88 4.88 -10.88
C HIS A 51 2.34 6.29 -10.63
N SER A 52 2.44 6.82 -9.40
CA SER A 52 2.05 8.20 -9.11
C SER A 52 2.79 9.21 -9.99
N LYS A 53 4.08 8.98 -10.26
CA LYS A 53 4.87 9.80 -11.18
C LYS A 53 4.34 9.79 -12.61
N ASN A 54 4.03 8.61 -13.14
CA ASN A 54 3.55 8.45 -14.51
C ASN A 54 2.19 9.12 -14.73
N GLN A 55 1.39 9.27 -13.66
CA GLN A 55 0.09 9.89 -13.73
C GLN A 55 0.10 11.41 -13.55
N PHE A 56 1.25 12.05 -13.29
CA PHE A 56 1.32 13.51 -13.14
C PHE A 56 0.78 14.27 -14.36
N ASP A 57 1.15 13.86 -15.57
CA ASP A 57 0.68 14.50 -16.79
C ASP A 57 -0.83 14.32 -16.97
N ASN A 58 -1.37 13.15 -16.61
CA ASN A 58 -2.81 12.91 -16.66
C ASN A 58 -3.55 13.80 -15.66
N CYS A 59 -3.02 13.96 -14.43
CA CYS A 59 -3.57 14.90 -13.45
C CYS A 59 -3.56 16.34 -13.96
N LEU A 60 -2.45 16.77 -14.54
CA LEU A 60 -2.30 18.14 -15.05
C LEU A 60 -3.28 18.44 -16.19
N ASN A 61 -3.53 17.45 -17.04
CA ASN A 61 -4.43 17.56 -18.19
C ASN A 61 -5.88 17.16 -17.90
N TYR A 62 -6.24 16.90 -16.63
CA TYR A 62 -7.57 16.43 -16.22
C TYR A 62 -8.05 15.18 -16.97
N ILE A 63 -7.11 14.31 -17.36
CA ILE A 63 -7.40 13.03 -17.97
C ILE A 63 -7.77 12.06 -16.85
N PRO A 64 -8.86 11.27 -16.99
CA PRO A 64 -9.23 10.25 -16.02
C PRO A 64 -8.10 9.23 -15.81
N ILE A 65 -7.94 8.82 -14.56
CA ILE A 65 -6.89 7.91 -14.08
C ILE A 65 -7.55 6.64 -13.57
#